data_AF-A0A9X2KIB4-F1
#
_entry.id   AF-A0A9X2KIB4-F1
#
_cell.length_a   1.000
_cell.length_b   1.000
_cell.length_c   1.000
_cell.angle_alpha   90.00
_cell.angle_beta   90.00
_cell.angle_gamma   90.00
#
_symmetry.space_group_name_H-M   'P 1'
#
loop_
_entity.id
_entity.type
_entity.pdbx_description
1 polymer ?
#
loop_
_entity_poly.entity_id
_entity_poly.type
_entity_poly.pdbx_seq_one_letter_code
_entity_poly.pdbx_strand_id
1 'polypeptide(L)'
;MALDWSALKPVEEKEERDAAAGEAEWDDIAAQESAGDVGAFLDSSLDGADSSQPRFLGKRWREITDPVEKREAWGWLREWVDWFVLDYNLSTALVPPCWFKHRELVAELWAAANAEYKVWEEGAASVMPLTSWHNYLPGVYERLKNSSAQRCVSAKKHNPPPEYGTSREPGALQVDEALWADHLVEVIDMEDELEAGQWRMVIADEQGNVTSSEPVTVGAGAEPSPMFVRQPYLAFDGEGQPRATAAAVGENLTRSWWEYREHETDEWVLRMSSMRDISQTETEE
;
A
#
# COMPACT_ATOMS: atom_id res chain seq x y z
N MET A 1 -35.68 -30.74 -24.13
CA MET A 1 -35.74 -29.81 -25.29
C MET A 1 -34.43 -29.03 -25.29
N ALA A 2 -33.49 -29.45 -26.12
CA ALA A 2 -32.23 -28.74 -26.33
C ALA A 2 -32.36 -27.92 -27.63
N LEU A 3 -31.96 -26.65 -27.60
CA LEU A 3 -31.99 -25.75 -28.74
C LEU A 3 -30.96 -26.22 -29.79
N ASP A 4 -31.42 -26.35 -31.04
CA ASP A 4 -30.61 -26.75 -32.18
C ASP A 4 -29.95 -25.51 -32.80
N TRP A 5 -28.63 -25.41 -32.60
CA TRP A 5 -27.78 -24.29 -33.03
C TRP A 5 -27.43 -24.35 -34.53
N SER A 6 -27.86 -25.40 -35.24
CA SER A 6 -27.56 -25.62 -36.67
C SER A 6 -28.39 -24.74 -37.61
N ALA A 7 -29.31 -23.93 -37.08
CA ALA A 7 -30.26 -23.12 -37.85
C ALA A 7 -29.83 -21.64 -38.05
N LEU A 8 -28.66 -21.23 -37.56
CA LEU A 8 -28.16 -19.86 -37.72
C LEU A 8 -27.37 -19.72 -39.03
N LYS A 9 -27.91 -18.94 -39.97
CA LYS A 9 -27.21 -18.58 -41.22
C LYS A 9 -26.31 -17.35 -40.99
N PRO A 10 -25.12 -17.29 -41.61
CA PRO A 10 -24.22 -16.15 -41.49
C PRO A 10 -24.80 -14.90 -42.18
N VAL A 11 -24.55 -13.73 -41.59
CA VAL A 11 -24.93 -12.42 -42.14
C VAL A 11 -23.99 -12.10 -43.30
N GLU A 12 -24.56 -11.73 -44.45
CA GLU A 12 -23.82 -11.28 -45.63
C GLU A 12 -23.11 -9.95 -45.35
N GLU A 13 -21.78 -9.94 -45.46
CA GLU A 13 -20.95 -8.74 -45.51
C GLU A 13 -21.25 -7.95 -46.78
N LYS A 14 -21.67 -6.69 -46.62
CA LYS A 14 -21.82 -5.76 -47.73
C LYS A 14 -20.56 -4.89 -47.81
N GLU A 15 -19.64 -5.28 -48.68
CA GLU A 15 -18.53 -4.44 -49.14
C GLU A 15 -19.04 -3.36 -50.10
N GLU A 16 -19.02 -2.09 -49.68
CA GLU A 16 -18.98 -0.92 -50.56
C GLU A 16 -17.94 0.09 -50.00
N ARG A 17 -16.71 -0.05 -50.51
CA ARG A 17 -15.66 0.98 -50.65
C ARG A 17 -16.19 2.14 -51.53
N ASP A 18 -15.76 3.40 -51.50
CA ASP A 18 -14.64 4.19 -50.96
C ASP A 18 -15.09 5.67 -51.02
N ALA A 19 -14.58 6.55 -50.14
CA ALA A 19 -13.97 7.84 -50.53
C ALA A 19 -13.71 8.79 -49.35
N ALA A 20 -12.44 9.20 -49.24
CA ALA A 20 -11.93 10.41 -48.60
C ALA A 20 -12.03 10.52 -47.06
N ALA A 21 -11.08 9.89 -46.37
CA ALA A 21 -10.49 10.47 -45.17
C ALA A 21 -8.96 10.45 -45.36
N GLY A 22 -8.40 11.62 -45.64
CA GLY A 22 -6.95 11.81 -45.62
C GLY A 22 -6.42 11.50 -44.21
N GLU A 23 -5.18 11.03 -44.17
CA GLU A 23 -4.39 10.83 -42.96
C GLU A 23 -4.37 12.14 -42.15
N ALA A 24 -5.26 12.26 -41.17
CA ALA A 24 -5.12 13.22 -40.10
C ALA A 24 -4.15 12.58 -39.09
N GLU A 25 -2.93 13.11 -39.13
CA GLU A 25 -1.81 12.81 -38.27
C GLU A 25 -2.24 12.94 -36.80
N TRP A 26 -2.12 11.84 -36.04
CA TRP A 26 -2.54 11.77 -34.63
C TRP A 26 -1.81 12.76 -33.72
N ASP A 27 -0.74 13.42 -34.20
CA ASP A 27 0.02 14.43 -33.47
C ASP A 27 -0.64 15.82 -33.47
N ASP A 28 -1.50 16.15 -34.44
CA ASP A 28 -2.17 17.46 -34.50
C ASP A 28 -3.37 17.57 -33.53
N ILE A 29 -3.99 16.45 -33.15
CA ILE A 29 -5.07 16.42 -32.15
C ILE A 29 -4.52 16.70 -30.75
N ALA A 30 -3.33 16.18 -30.43
CA ALA A 30 -2.67 16.42 -29.14
C ALA A 30 -2.16 17.88 -29.02
N ALA A 31 -1.77 18.51 -30.13
CA ALA A 31 -1.32 19.90 -30.12
C ALA A 31 -2.46 20.91 -29.92
N GLN A 32 -3.68 20.60 -30.39
CA GLN A 32 -4.86 21.48 -30.20
C GLN A 32 -5.50 21.40 -28.81
N GLU A 33 -5.20 20.39 -27.98
CA GLU A 33 -5.67 20.31 -26.58
C GLU A 33 -4.83 21.12 -25.59
N SER A 34 -3.76 21.79 -26.02
CA SER A 34 -2.85 22.51 -25.13
C SER A 34 -3.17 24.00 -24.88
N ALA A 35 -4.29 24.51 -25.42
CA ALA A 35 -4.71 25.91 -25.20
C ALA A 35 -6.21 26.05 -24.89
N GLY A 36 -6.84 24.99 -24.36
CA GLY A 36 -8.17 25.05 -23.77
C GLY A 36 -8.05 25.33 -22.28
N ASP A 37 -8.49 26.52 -21.87
CA ASP A 37 -8.70 26.93 -20.48
C ASP A 37 -9.33 25.81 -19.63
N VAL A 38 -8.48 25.09 -18.89
CA VAL A 38 -8.90 24.12 -17.85
C VAL A 38 -9.65 24.81 -16.70
N GLY A 39 -9.75 26.14 -16.70
CA GLY A 39 -10.62 26.92 -15.84
C GLY A 39 -12.10 26.92 -16.26
N ALA A 40 -12.45 26.53 -17.50
CA ALA A 40 -13.83 26.65 -18.00
C ALA A 40 -14.75 25.47 -17.63
N PHE A 41 -14.23 24.37 -17.07
CA PHE A 41 -15.06 23.28 -16.51
C PHE A 41 -15.23 23.39 -14.98
N LEU A 42 -14.53 24.33 -14.34
CA LEU A 42 -14.85 24.74 -12.98
C LEU A 42 -15.92 25.82 -13.08
N ASP A 43 -17.17 25.40 -12.96
CA ASP A 43 -18.28 26.32 -12.74
C ASP A 43 -17.96 27.20 -11.51
N SER A 44 -17.52 28.43 -11.77
CA SER A 44 -17.25 29.44 -10.74
C SER A 44 -18.53 29.86 -9.99
N SER A 45 -19.70 29.33 -10.38
CA SER A 45 -20.95 29.47 -9.64
C SER A 45 -21.04 28.58 -8.39
N LEU A 46 -20.03 27.75 -8.10
CA LEU A 46 -19.88 27.04 -6.82
C LEU A 46 -19.13 27.84 -5.74
N ASP A 47 -18.67 29.06 -6.02
CA ASP A 47 -18.10 29.96 -4.98
C ASP A 47 -19.18 30.60 -4.07
N GLY A 48 -20.37 29.99 -4.02
CA GLY A 48 -21.50 30.39 -3.20
C GLY A 48 -22.13 29.26 -2.38
N ALA A 49 -21.48 28.09 -2.28
CA ALA A 49 -21.88 27.11 -1.27
C ALA A 49 -21.41 27.63 0.09
N ASP A 50 -22.32 28.30 0.82
CA ASP A 50 -22.24 28.35 2.28
C ASP A 50 -21.85 26.95 2.75
N SER A 51 -20.62 26.77 3.22
CA SER A 51 -20.11 25.44 3.55
C SER A 51 -20.86 24.96 4.77
N SER A 52 -22.00 24.31 4.54
CA SER A 52 -22.88 23.68 5.53
C SER A 52 -22.17 22.58 6.33
N GLN A 53 -20.91 22.29 5.99
CA GLN A 53 -20.05 21.36 6.65
C GLN A 53 -19.76 21.82 8.10
N PRO A 54 -20.07 20.97 9.10
CA PRO A 54 -19.68 21.27 10.47
C PRO A 54 -18.17 21.54 10.61
N ARG A 55 -17.83 22.64 11.29
CA ARG A 55 -16.45 23.15 11.48
C ARG A 55 -15.46 22.18 12.14
N PHE A 56 -15.97 21.12 12.78
CA PHE A 56 -15.20 20.11 13.48
C PHE A 56 -14.87 18.89 12.61
N LEU A 57 -15.45 18.77 11.42
CA LEU A 57 -15.16 17.66 10.50
C LEU A 57 -13.71 17.69 10.04
N GLY A 58 -13.12 16.50 9.91
CA GLY A 58 -11.70 16.34 9.61
C GLY A 58 -10.74 16.59 10.79
N LYS A 59 -11.22 17.18 11.91
CA LYS A 59 -10.42 17.28 13.15
C LYS A 59 -10.52 15.98 13.94
N ARG A 60 -9.48 15.65 14.72
CA ARG A 60 -9.61 14.59 15.71
C ARG A 60 -10.51 15.11 16.84
N TRP A 61 -11.48 14.31 17.28
CA TRP A 61 -12.38 14.71 18.38
C TRP A 61 -11.65 15.14 19.67
N ARG A 62 -10.43 14.62 19.89
CA ARG A 62 -9.55 14.95 21.02
C ARG A 62 -8.89 16.33 20.92
N GLU A 63 -8.79 16.87 19.72
CA GLU A 63 -8.18 18.17 19.42
C GLU A 63 -9.22 19.31 19.47
N ILE A 64 -10.51 18.99 19.60
CA ILE A 64 -11.58 19.97 19.78
C ILE A 64 -11.56 20.49 21.23
N THR A 65 -10.92 21.64 21.40
CA THR A 65 -10.71 22.29 22.72
C THR A 65 -11.79 23.30 23.06
N ASP A 66 -12.39 23.98 22.07
CA ASP A 66 -13.49 24.94 22.29
C ASP A 66 -14.72 24.21 22.90
N PRO A 67 -15.18 24.57 24.12
CA PRO A 67 -16.31 23.91 24.76
C PRO A 67 -17.64 24.03 24.00
N VAL A 68 -17.81 25.06 23.16
CA VAL A 68 -19.01 25.19 22.31
C VAL A 68 -18.92 24.19 21.15
N GLU A 69 -17.81 24.19 20.40
CA GLU A 69 -17.56 23.24 19.31
C GLU A 69 -17.65 21.80 19.77
N LYS A 70 -17.08 21.51 20.94
CA LYS A 70 -17.10 20.18 21.51
C LYS A 70 -18.54 19.70 21.71
N ARG A 71 -19.41 20.52 22.28
CA ARG A 71 -20.83 20.15 22.49
C ARG A 71 -21.56 19.90 21.18
N GLU A 72 -21.31 20.74 20.19
CA GLU A 72 -21.84 20.62 18.84
C GLU A 72 -21.41 19.30 18.17
N ALA A 73 -20.10 19.02 18.20
CA ALA A 73 -19.48 17.79 17.70
C ALA A 73 -20.04 16.53 18.36
N TRP A 74 -20.22 16.53 19.67
CA TRP A 74 -20.81 15.41 20.40
C TRP A 74 -22.30 15.21 20.07
N GLY A 75 -23.04 16.29 19.84
CA GLY A 75 -24.43 16.25 19.39
C GLY A 75 -24.55 15.61 18.00
N TRP A 76 -23.76 16.12 17.04
CA TRP A 76 -23.68 15.59 15.69
C TRP A 76 -23.29 14.11 15.67
N LEU A 77 -22.24 13.73 16.41
CA LEU A 77 -21.82 12.33 16.50
C LEU A 77 -22.94 11.46 17.08
N ARG A 78 -23.67 11.96 18.09
CA ARG A 78 -24.76 11.20 18.70
C ARG A 78 -25.89 10.95 17.71
N GLU A 79 -26.29 11.95 16.96
CA GLU A 79 -27.31 11.84 15.92
C GLU A 79 -26.89 10.83 14.84
N TRP A 80 -25.63 10.91 14.39
CA TRP A 80 -25.09 9.96 13.43
C TRP A 80 -25.06 8.52 13.97
N VAL A 81 -24.66 8.33 15.24
CA VAL A 81 -24.65 6.99 15.87
C VAL A 81 -26.08 6.43 15.99
N ASP A 82 -27.06 7.26 16.32
CA ASP A 82 -28.46 6.84 16.40
C ASP A 82 -28.98 6.38 15.01
N TRP A 83 -28.65 7.11 13.95
CA TRP A 83 -28.90 6.68 12.56
C TRP A 83 -28.19 5.36 12.23
N PHE A 84 -26.89 5.26 12.54
CA PHE A 84 -26.08 4.10 12.21
C PHE A 84 -26.60 2.83 12.90
N VAL A 85 -27.02 2.93 14.16
CA VAL A 85 -27.62 1.83 14.90
C VAL A 85 -28.97 1.43 14.31
N LEU A 86 -29.80 2.40 13.93
CA LEU A 86 -31.14 2.16 13.37
C LEU A 86 -31.05 1.48 12.00
N ASP A 87 -30.29 2.05 11.08
CA ASP A 87 -30.28 1.66 9.67
C ASP A 87 -29.48 0.37 9.43
N TYR A 88 -28.40 0.16 10.18
CA TYR A 88 -27.60 -1.07 10.12
C TYR A 88 -28.02 -2.11 11.17
N ASN A 89 -29.09 -1.86 11.93
CA ASN A 89 -29.65 -2.75 12.95
C ASN A 89 -28.58 -3.28 13.93
N LEU A 90 -27.76 -2.36 14.46
CA LEU A 90 -26.64 -2.73 15.33
C LEU A 90 -27.14 -3.08 16.73
N SER A 91 -26.70 -4.23 17.24
CA SER A 91 -27.05 -4.65 18.60
C SER A 91 -26.32 -3.83 19.67
N THR A 92 -26.87 -3.82 20.88
CA THR A 92 -26.21 -3.26 22.07
C THR A 92 -24.91 -3.96 22.45
N ALA A 93 -24.62 -5.12 21.85
CA ALA A 93 -23.32 -5.77 21.97
C ALA A 93 -22.24 -5.07 21.13
N LEU A 94 -22.59 -4.43 20.00
CA LEU A 94 -21.64 -3.66 19.20
C LEU A 94 -21.53 -2.21 19.68
N VAL A 95 -22.68 -1.56 19.91
CA VAL A 95 -22.74 -0.17 20.36
C VAL A 95 -23.54 -0.12 21.68
N PRO A 96 -22.87 -0.27 22.84
CA PRO A 96 -23.55 -0.25 24.13
C PRO A 96 -24.03 1.17 24.49
N PRO A 97 -25.05 1.34 25.36
CA PRO A 97 -25.54 2.66 25.78
C PRO A 97 -24.47 3.56 26.42
N CYS A 98 -23.38 2.99 26.93
CA CYS A 98 -22.25 3.72 27.50
C CYS A 98 -21.11 3.99 26.51
N TRP A 99 -21.30 3.82 25.19
CA TRP A 99 -20.26 3.94 24.16
C TRP A 99 -19.42 5.23 24.29
N PHE A 100 -20.06 6.36 24.63
CA PHE A 100 -19.39 7.66 24.78
C PHE A 100 -18.35 7.71 25.93
N LYS A 101 -18.39 6.74 26.85
CA LYS A 101 -17.41 6.60 27.94
C LYS A 101 -16.18 5.78 27.55
N HIS A 102 -16.19 5.17 26.36
CA HIS A 102 -15.12 4.32 25.85
C HIS A 102 -14.41 5.03 24.71
N ARG A 103 -13.20 5.54 24.99
CA ARG A 103 -12.43 6.38 24.06
C ARG A 103 -12.14 5.68 22.74
N GLU A 104 -11.95 4.37 22.76
CA GLU A 104 -11.74 3.53 21.59
C GLU A 104 -13.00 3.45 20.72
N LEU A 105 -14.20 3.29 21.30
CA LEU A 105 -15.44 3.31 20.51
C LEU A 105 -15.69 4.69 19.92
N VAL A 106 -15.46 5.75 20.71
CA VAL A 106 -15.61 7.14 20.22
C VAL A 106 -14.67 7.38 19.04
N ALA A 107 -13.43 6.90 19.11
CA ALA A 107 -12.47 7.04 18.00
C ALA A 107 -12.95 6.31 16.72
N GLU A 108 -13.44 5.09 16.86
CA GLU A 108 -13.95 4.31 15.72
C GLU A 108 -15.22 4.90 15.12
N LEU A 109 -16.21 5.25 15.95
CA LEU A 109 -17.46 5.86 15.49
C LEU A 109 -17.22 7.25 14.89
N TRP A 110 -16.29 8.04 15.44
CA TRP A 110 -15.90 9.33 14.86
C TRP A 110 -15.28 9.16 13.48
N ALA A 111 -14.35 8.20 13.32
CA ALA A 111 -13.72 7.94 12.03
C ALA A 111 -14.75 7.45 10.99
N ALA A 112 -15.65 6.55 11.40
CA ALA A 112 -16.73 6.05 10.57
C ALA A 112 -17.68 7.19 10.12
N ALA A 113 -18.11 8.06 11.04
CA ALA A 113 -18.95 9.21 10.72
C ALA A 113 -18.30 10.19 9.74
N ASN A 114 -17.00 10.46 9.91
CA ASN A 114 -16.26 11.34 8.99
C ASN A 114 -16.07 10.69 7.61
N ALA A 115 -15.85 9.38 7.54
CA ALA A 115 -15.71 8.65 6.29
C ALA A 115 -17.05 8.62 5.51
N GLU A 116 -18.16 8.38 6.20
CA GLU A 116 -19.50 8.43 5.60
C GLU A 116 -19.84 9.83 5.09
N TYR A 117 -19.63 10.86 5.91
CA TYR A 117 -19.81 12.25 5.48
C TYR A 117 -18.98 12.58 4.24
N LYS A 118 -17.69 12.19 4.23
CA LYS A 118 -16.80 12.47 3.09
C LYS A 118 -17.25 11.77 1.81
N VAL A 119 -17.67 10.52 1.92
CA VAL A 119 -18.17 9.73 0.78
C VAL A 119 -19.34 10.41 0.09
N TRP A 120 -20.27 11.00 0.83
CA TRP A 120 -21.47 11.61 0.24
C TRP A 120 -21.29 13.07 -0.15
N GLU A 121 -20.43 13.80 0.54
CA GLU A 121 -20.24 15.25 0.34
C GLU A 121 -19.15 15.57 -0.69
N GLU A 122 -18.39 14.57 -1.14
CA GLU A 122 -17.47 14.71 -2.28
C GLU A 122 -18.22 15.02 -3.59
N GLY A 123 -19.54 14.80 -3.66
CA GLY A 123 -20.40 15.23 -4.76
C GLY A 123 -20.12 14.57 -6.12
N ALA A 124 -19.07 13.77 -6.21
CA ALA A 124 -18.70 13.00 -7.39
C ALA A 124 -19.61 11.77 -7.49
N ALA A 125 -20.59 11.83 -8.40
CA ALA A 125 -21.45 10.70 -8.74
C ALA A 125 -20.62 9.60 -9.42
N SER A 126 -19.93 8.80 -8.62
CA SER A 126 -19.20 7.61 -9.06
C SER A 126 -19.60 6.41 -8.19
N VAL A 127 -19.33 5.20 -8.69
CA VAL A 127 -19.64 3.95 -7.98
C VAL A 127 -18.71 3.75 -6.77
N MET A 128 -17.58 4.45 -6.76
CA MET A 128 -16.54 4.34 -5.74
C MET A 128 -16.99 4.82 -4.35
N PRO A 129 -17.60 5.99 -4.16
CA PRO A 129 -18.22 6.42 -2.91
C PRO A 129 -19.19 5.40 -2.31
N LEU A 130 -20.15 4.93 -3.12
CA LEU A 130 -21.20 3.99 -2.69
C LEU A 130 -20.64 2.65 -2.19
N THR A 131 -19.63 2.12 -2.87
CA THR A 131 -19.06 0.80 -2.57
C THR A 131 -17.95 0.86 -1.52
N SER A 132 -17.16 1.94 -1.49
CA SER A 132 -16.03 2.09 -0.57
C SER A 132 -16.48 2.17 0.90
N TRP A 133 -17.55 2.91 1.20
CA TRP A 133 -18.10 2.98 2.55
C TRP A 133 -18.54 1.61 3.07
N HIS A 134 -19.36 0.90 2.30
CA HIS A 134 -19.85 -0.41 2.72
C HIS A 134 -18.74 -1.46 2.83
N ASN A 135 -17.67 -1.35 2.04
CA ASN A 135 -16.49 -2.21 2.17
C ASN A 135 -15.65 -1.90 3.42
N TYR A 136 -15.72 -0.68 3.95
CA TYR A 136 -15.05 -0.29 5.19
C TYR A 136 -15.77 -0.80 6.45
N LEU A 137 -17.11 -0.92 6.40
CA LEU A 137 -17.96 -1.31 7.54
C LEU A 137 -17.60 -2.63 8.23
N PRO A 138 -17.28 -3.74 7.54
CA PRO A 138 -16.88 -4.98 8.21
C PRO A 138 -15.70 -4.80 9.17
N GLY A 139 -14.73 -3.96 8.81
CA GLY A 139 -13.60 -3.63 9.68
C GLY A 139 -14.02 -2.83 10.90
N VAL A 140 -14.93 -1.86 10.74
CA VAL A 140 -15.51 -1.10 11.85
C VAL A 140 -16.23 -2.04 12.82
N TYR A 141 -17.08 -2.94 12.31
CA TYR A 141 -17.83 -3.89 13.13
C TYR A 141 -16.92 -4.78 13.96
N GLU A 142 -15.84 -5.29 13.37
CA GLU A 142 -14.91 -6.14 14.09
C GLU A 142 -14.17 -5.37 15.20
N ARG A 143 -13.80 -4.10 14.99
CA ARG A 143 -13.16 -3.27 16.02
C ARG A 143 -14.15 -2.88 17.14
N LEU A 144 -15.40 -2.58 16.81
CA LEU A 144 -16.46 -2.35 17.81
C LEU A 144 -16.71 -3.61 18.66
N LYS A 145 -16.78 -4.77 18.02
CA LYS A 145 -16.95 -6.08 18.68
C LYS A 145 -15.80 -6.41 19.62
N ASN A 146 -14.56 -6.08 19.26
CA ASN A 146 -13.37 -6.38 20.07
C ASN A 146 -13.00 -5.26 21.06
N SER A 147 -13.87 -4.28 21.26
CA SER A 147 -13.64 -3.16 22.17
C SER A 147 -13.66 -3.53 23.65
N SER A 148 -13.10 -2.69 24.51
CA SER A 148 -13.12 -2.92 25.97
C SER A 148 -14.54 -2.86 26.55
N ALA A 149 -15.46 -2.21 25.84
CA ALA A 149 -16.86 -2.07 26.22
C ALA A 149 -17.63 -3.40 26.23
N GLN A 150 -17.09 -4.48 25.66
CA GLN A 150 -17.67 -5.82 25.82
C GLN A 150 -17.82 -6.21 27.30
N ARG A 151 -16.90 -5.75 28.16
CA ARG A 151 -17.02 -5.95 29.61
C ARG A 151 -18.27 -5.27 30.19
N CYS A 152 -18.68 -4.12 29.64
CA CYS A 152 -19.90 -3.42 30.06
C CYS A 152 -21.15 -4.17 29.61
N VAL A 153 -21.13 -4.73 28.40
CA VAL A 153 -22.22 -5.55 27.85
C VAL A 153 -22.42 -6.80 28.71
N SER A 154 -21.34 -7.56 28.97
CA SER A 154 -21.39 -8.78 29.79
C SER A 154 -21.84 -8.50 31.22
N ALA A 155 -21.34 -7.42 31.84
CA ALA A 155 -21.67 -7.05 33.21
C ALA A 155 -23.03 -6.35 33.36
N LYS A 156 -23.70 -5.98 32.26
CA LYS A 156 -24.93 -5.15 32.22
C LYS A 156 -24.82 -3.82 32.98
N LYS A 157 -23.59 -3.34 33.19
CA LYS A 157 -23.27 -2.08 33.86
C LYS A 157 -21.96 -1.54 33.30
N HIS A 158 -21.79 -0.22 33.31
CA HIS A 158 -20.53 0.37 32.86
C HIS A 158 -19.37 -0.10 33.74
N ASN A 159 -18.33 -0.62 33.11
CA ASN A 159 -17.07 -1.00 33.72
C ASN A 159 -16.00 0.00 33.26
N PRO A 160 -15.44 0.82 34.16
CA PRO A 160 -14.42 1.79 33.79
C PRO A 160 -13.17 1.09 33.23
N PRO A 161 -12.35 1.79 32.43
CA PRO A 161 -11.09 1.23 31.95
C PRO A 161 -10.20 0.82 33.13
N PRO A 162 -9.34 -0.20 32.97
CA PRO A 162 -8.41 -0.59 34.01
C PRO A 162 -7.49 0.58 34.36
N GLU A 163 -7.37 0.86 35.66
CA GLU A 163 -6.40 1.80 36.20
C GLU A 163 -5.02 1.14 36.21
N TYR A 164 -4.04 1.78 35.56
CA TYR A 164 -2.65 1.37 35.66
C TYR A 164 -2.00 2.19 36.78
N GLY A 165 -2.23 1.75 38.02
CA GLY A 165 -1.66 2.33 39.24
C GLY A 165 -2.52 3.40 39.92
N THR A 166 -2.12 3.78 41.13
CA THR A 166 -2.82 4.76 41.97
C THR A 166 -2.49 6.20 41.56
N SER A 167 -3.52 7.04 41.36
CA SER A 167 -3.43 8.48 41.02
C SER A 167 -3.15 8.83 39.55
N ARG A 168 -3.51 7.96 38.59
CA ARG A 168 -3.35 8.24 37.14
C ARG A 168 -4.66 8.11 36.38
N GLU A 169 -4.68 8.70 35.18
CA GLU A 169 -5.80 8.51 34.26
C GLU A 169 -5.94 7.03 33.86
N PRO A 170 -7.16 6.47 33.81
CA PRO A 170 -7.38 5.11 33.35
C PRO A 170 -6.79 4.89 31.95
N GLY A 171 -6.04 3.80 31.77
CA GLY A 171 -5.41 3.48 30.48
C GLY A 171 -4.07 4.16 30.18
N ALA A 172 -3.46 4.91 31.12
CA ALA A 172 -2.12 5.47 30.94
C ALA A 172 -1.03 4.38 31.09
N LEU A 173 -0.33 4.06 30.00
CA LEU A 173 0.84 3.17 30.05
C LEU A 173 1.97 3.85 30.84
N GLN A 174 2.62 3.11 31.74
CA GLN A 174 3.87 3.56 32.34
C GLN A 174 5.01 3.25 31.37
N VAL A 175 5.44 4.27 30.65
CA VAL A 175 6.68 4.21 29.88
C VAL A 175 7.85 4.40 30.85
N ASP A 176 8.91 3.63 30.66
CA ASP A 176 10.18 3.90 31.33
C ASP A 176 10.81 5.12 30.64
N GLU A 177 10.68 6.28 31.27
CA GLU A 177 11.13 7.56 30.70
C GLU A 177 12.65 7.62 30.52
N ALA A 178 13.42 6.86 31.31
CA ALA A 178 14.88 6.79 31.15
C ALA A 178 15.23 5.97 29.91
N LEU A 179 14.63 4.78 29.76
CA LEU A 179 14.80 3.95 28.57
C LEU A 179 14.30 4.67 27.31
N TRP A 180 13.20 5.42 27.41
CA TRP A 180 12.67 6.22 26.31
C TRP A 180 13.62 7.35 25.91
N ALA A 181 14.19 8.07 26.89
CA ALA A 181 15.18 9.10 26.62
C ALA A 181 16.44 8.53 25.95
N ASP A 182 16.92 7.38 26.41
CA ASP A 182 18.06 6.67 25.80
C ASP A 182 17.75 6.29 24.34
N HIS A 183 16.54 5.78 24.06
CA HIS A 183 16.11 5.44 22.70
C HIS A 183 16.00 6.66 21.78
N LEU A 184 15.54 7.81 22.27
CA LEU A 184 15.41 9.03 21.46
C LEU A 184 16.76 9.59 20.98
N VAL A 185 17.84 9.29 21.70
CA VAL A 185 19.20 9.73 21.34
C VAL A 185 20.06 8.59 20.78
N GLU A 186 19.46 7.42 20.57
CA GLU A 186 20.12 6.28 19.95
C GLU A 186 20.50 6.62 18.50
N VAL A 187 21.77 6.42 18.17
CA VAL A 187 22.29 6.58 16.81
C VAL A 187 22.64 5.20 16.28
N ILE A 188 21.97 4.82 15.19
CA ILE A 188 22.30 3.63 14.41
C ILE A 188 22.90 4.13 13.10
N ASP A 189 24.15 3.75 12.85
CA ASP A 189 24.89 4.10 11.64
C ASP A 189 25.38 2.82 10.95
N MET A 190 25.46 2.85 9.62
CA MET A 190 25.80 1.69 8.80
C MET A 190 26.93 2.03 7.84
N GLU A 191 27.92 1.15 7.77
CA GLU A 191 29.03 1.22 6.82
C GLU A 191 28.92 0.01 5.88
N ASP A 192 28.68 0.27 4.60
CA ASP A 192 28.40 -0.74 3.58
C ASP A 192 29.67 -1.17 2.82
N GLU A 193 30.71 -0.32 2.80
CA GLU A 193 31.96 -0.54 2.06
C GLU A 193 33.10 -0.95 3.00
N LEU A 194 32.94 -2.12 3.63
CA LEU A 194 33.90 -2.61 4.62
C LEU A 194 35.11 -3.30 3.97
N GLU A 195 36.29 -2.68 4.10
CA GLU A 195 37.57 -3.33 3.83
C GLU A 195 37.90 -4.41 4.89
N ALA A 196 38.74 -5.38 4.51
CA ALA A 196 39.25 -6.39 5.43
C ALA A 196 40.05 -5.73 6.55
N GLY A 197 39.66 -5.95 7.81
CA GLY A 197 40.29 -5.26 8.93
C GLY A 197 39.46 -5.28 10.21
N GLN A 198 39.82 -4.38 11.13
CA GLN A 198 39.09 -4.16 12.38
C GLN A 198 38.36 -2.83 12.33
N TRP A 199 37.06 -2.88 12.58
CA TRP A 199 36.15 -1.72 12.53
C TRP A 199 35.50 -1.53 13.89
N ARG A 200 35.30 -0.29 14.34
CA ARG A 200 34.56 0.03 15.56
C ARG A 200 33.84 1.35 15.38
N MET A 201 32.70 1.51 16.04
CA MET A 201 31.97 2.77 16.04
C MET A 201 32.60 3.72 17.07
N VAL A 202 32.64 5.01 16.74
CA VAL A 202 33.16 6.06 17.61
C VAL A 202 32.14 7.18 17.66
N ILE A 203 31.82 7.64 18.86
CA ILE A 203 30.98 8.82 19.09
C ILE A 203 31.79 9.89 19.82
N ALA A 204 31.51 11.14 19.51
CA ALA A 204 32.09 12.29 20.18
C ALA A 204 30.98 13.25 20.62
N ASP A 205 31.13 13.87 21.79
CA ASP A 205 30.23 14.93 22.23
C ASP A 205 30.69 16.32 21.77
N GLU A 206 29.85 17.34 22.00
CA GLU A 206 30.16 18.74 21.65
C GLU A 206 31.39 19.30 22.37
N GLN A 207 31.81 18.68 23.46
CA GLN A 207 32.99 19.08 24.25
C GLN A 207 34.26 18.38 23.74
N GLY A 208 34.13 17.49 22.75
CA GLY A 208 35.22 16.74 22.15
C GLY A 208 35.62 15.49 22.94
N ASN A 209 34.81 15.05 23.92
CA ASN A 209 35.05 13.76 24.56
C ASN A 209 34.65 12.64 23.61
N VAL A 210 35.50 11.63 23.48
CA VAL A 210 35.33 10.54 22.51
C VAL A 210 35.18 9.21 23.23
N THR A 211 34.21 8.40 22.82
CA THR A 211 34.02 7.02 23.28
C THR A 211 33.89 6.09 22.07
N SER A 212 34.42 4.87 22.17
CA SER A 212 34.40 3.89 21.09
C SER A 212 33.82 2.55 21.52
N SER A 213 33.18 1.84 20.60
CA SER A 213 32.74 0.45 20.82
C SER A 213 33.92 -0.53 20.83
N GLU A 214 33.63 -1.78 21.22
CA GLU A 214 34.50 -2.91 20.91
C GLU A 214 34.61 -3.11 19.39
N PRO A 215 35.80 -3.50 18.87
CA PRO A 215 36.00 -3.69 17.45
C PRO A 215 35.44 -5.02 16.94
N VAL A 216 34.87 -4.98 15.74
CA VAL A 216 34.45 -6.13 14.94
C VAL A 216 35.52 -6.41 13.88
N THR A 217 35.82 -7.69 13.63
CA THR A 217 36.77 -8.10 12.58
C THR A 217 36.02 -8.48 11.32
N VAL A 218 36.32 -7.81 10.22
CA VAL A 218 35.81 -8.09 8.87
C VAL A 218 36.88 -8.88 8.13
N GLY A 219 36.52 -10.08 7.65
CA GLY A 219 37.41 -10.91 6.84
C GLY A 219 37.60 -10.32 5.44
N ALA A 220 38.65 -10.75 4.74
CA ALA A 220 38.74 -10.47 3.30
C ALA A 220 37.50 -11.02 2.60
N GLY A 221 36.87 -10.20 1.75
CA GLY A 221 35.74 -10.62 0.93
C GLY A 221 36.06 -11.94 0.21
N ALA A 222 35.04 -12.79 0.05
CA ALA A 222 35.22 -14.03 -0.71
C ALA A 222 35.75 -13.68 -2.10
N GLU A 223 36.85 -14.31 -2.53
CA GLU A 223 37.31 -14.15 -3.91
C GLU A 223 36.14 -14.47 -4.86
N PRO A 224 35.94 -13.67 -5.92
CA PRO A 224 34.88 -13.92 -6.85
C PRO A 224 35.00 -15.34 -7.38
N SER A 225 33.88 -16.06 -7.36
CA SER A 225 33.87 -17.47 -7.78
C SER A 225 34.42 -17.59 -9.20
N PRO A 226 35.32 -18.56 -9.48
CA PRO A 226 35.84 -18.76 -10.83
C PRO A 226 34.68 -18.99 -11.80
N MET A 227 34.82 -18.54 -13.05
CA MET A 227 33.78 -18.78 -14.06
C MET A 227 33.58 -20.28 -14.30
N PHE A 228 32.34 -20.76 -14.18
CA PHE A 228 32.00 -22.13 -14.55
C PHE A 228 30.60 -22.23 -15.17
N VAL A 229 30.43 -23.25 -16.01
CA VAL A 229 29.14 -23.63 -16.60
C VAL A 229 28.63 -24.88 -15.89
N ARG A 230 27.41 -24.81 -15.33
CA ARG A 230 26.75 -25.98 -14.72
C ARG A 230 26.42 -27.01 -15.79
N GLN A 231 26.41 -28.29 -15.40
CA GLN A 231 26.06 -29.39 -16.29
C GLN A 231 24.67 -29.15 -16.94
N PRO A 232 24.57 -29.22 -18.27
CA PRO A 232 23.31 -29.05 -18.96
C PRO A 232 22.38 -30.23 -18.65
N TYR A 233 21.09 -29.96 -18.55
CA TYR A 233 20.05 -30.98 -18.43
C TYR A 233 18.97 -30.78 -19.49
N LEU A 234 18.29 -31.88 -19.83
CA LEU A 234 17.18 -31.88 -20.76
C LEU A 234 15.89 -31.52 -20.02
N ALA A 235 15.18 -30.52 -20.51
CA ALA A 235 13.82 -30.18 -20.12
C ALA A 235 12.89 -30.36 -21.33
N PHE A 236 11.59 -30.27 -21.10
CA PHE A 236 10.58 -30.20 -22.14
C PHE A 236 9.73 -28.94 -21.91
N ASP A 237 9.35 -28.26 -22.97
CA ASP A 237 8.41 -27.14 -22.86
C ASP A 237 6.96 -27.63 -22.68
N GLY A 238 6.01 -26.68 -22.57
CA GLY A 238 4.59 -26.98 -22.37
C GLY A 238 3.92 -27.72 -23.54
N GLU A 239 4.59 -27.83 -24.68
CA GLU A 239 4.13 -28.55 -25.88
C GLU A 239 4.86 -29.89 -26.06
N GLY A 240 5.74 -30.27 -25.13
CA GLY A 240 6.48 -31.51 -25.15
C GLY A 240 7.73 -31.51 -26.04
N GLN A 241 8.19 -30.35 -26.51
CA GLN A 241 9.43 -30.23 -27.28
C GLN A 241 10.65 -30.20 -26.35
N PRO A 242 11.75 -30.91 -26.68
CA PRO A 242 12.94 -30.96 -25.84
C PRO A 242 13.73 -29.64 -25.88
N ARG A 243 14.19 -29.19 -24.70
CA ARG A 243 15.01 -27.98 -24.52
C ARG A 243 16.19 -28.27 -23.59
N ALA A 244 17.41 -27.99 -24.04
CA ALA A 244 18.59 -28.04 -23.17
C ALA A 244 18.66 -26.77 -22.30
N THR A 245 18.93 -26.93 -21.00
CA THR A 245 19.08 -25.82 -20.05
C THR A 245 20.38 -25.96 -19.27
N ALA A 246 21.14 -24.87 -19.15
CA ALA A 246 22.35 -24.77 -18.34
C ALA A 246 22.43 -23.36 -17.75
N ALA A 247 23.22 -23.20 -16.69
CA ALA A 247 23.51 -21.90 -16.09
C ALA A 247 25.02 -21.68 -16.05
N ALA A 248 25.46 -20.48 -16.41
CA ALA A 248 26.84 -20.02 -16.22
C ALA A 248 26.89 -19.09 -15.01
N VAL A 249 27.95 -19.19 -14.21
CA VAL A 249 28.17 -18.38 -13.01
C VAL A 249 29.59 -17.83 -13.04
N GLY A 250 29.76 -16.56 -12.68
CA GLY A 250 31.04 -15.88 -12.55
C GLY A 250 30.86 -14.36 -12.61
N GLU A 251 31.84 -13.62 -12.10
CA GLU A 251 31.91 -12.17 -12.34
C GLU A 251 32.27 -11.89 -13.81
N ASN A 252 31.74 -10.79 -14.37
CA ASN A 252 32.05 -10.30 -15.71
C ASN A 252 31.68 -11.24 -16.88
N LEU A 253 30.62 -12.04 -16.75
CA LEU A 253 30.08 -12.81 -17.85
C LEU A 253 29.56 -11.88 -18.95
N THR A 254 30.22 -11.90 -20.11
CA THR A 254 29.82 -11.05 -21.25
C THR A 254 28.96 -11.79 -22.26
N ARG A 255 29.19 -13.09 -22.49
CA ARG A 255 28.48 -13.86 -23.53
C ARG A 255 28.28 -15.31 -23.12
N SER A 256 27.22 -15.92 -23.65
CA SER A 256 27.01 -17.38 -23.62
C SER A 256 26.54 -17.88 -24.98
N TRP A 257 26.88 -19.12 -25.34
CA TRP A 257 26.38 -19.79 -26.55
C TRP A 257 26.32 -21.32 -26.32
N TRP A 258 25.59 -22.01 -27.18
CA TRP A 258 25.61 -23.47 -27.26
C TRP A 258 26.41 -23.93 -28.48
N GLU A 259 27.09 -25.06 -28.32
CA GLU A 259 27.77 -25.77 -29.40
C GLU A 259 27.09 -27.12 -29.61
N TYR A 260 27.13 -27.60 -30.84
CA TYR A 260 26.51 -28.86 -31.24
C TYR A 260 27.46 -29.64 -32.13
N ARG A 261 27.49 -30.96 -31.95
CA ARG A 261 28.11 -31.93 -32.85
C ARG A 261 27.16 -33.09 -33.05
N GLU A 262 27.14 -33.68 -34.24
CA GLU A 262 26.22 -34.77 -34.59
C GLU A 262 26.78 -36.12 -34.15
N HIS A 263 28.08 -36.34 -34.37
CA HIS A 263 28.80 -37.53 -33.92
C HIS A 263 29.93 -37.18 -32.94
N GLU A 264 30.32 -38.15 -32.11
CA GLU A 264 31.32 -37.95 -31.05
C GLU A 264 32.71 -37.57 -31.59
N THR A 265 32.98 -37.90 -32.86
CA THR A 265 34.22 -37.61 -33.58
C THR A 265 34.20 -36.28 -34.33
N ASP A 266 33.06 -35.62 -34.43
CA ASP A 266 32.93 -34.37 -35.17
C ASP A 266 33.41 -33.17 -34.33
N GLU A 267 33.80 -32.10 -35.02
CA GLU A 267 34.13 -30.83 -34.37
C GLU A 267 32.86 -30.15 -33.83
N TRP A 268 33.00 -29.44 -32.72
CA TRP A 268 31.92 -28.65 -32.15
C TRP A 268 31.61 -27.46 -33.05
N VAL A 269 30.35 -27.34 -33.46
CA VAL A 269 29.86 -26.24 -34.28
C VAL A 269 29.04 -25.29 -33.42
N LEU A 270 29.41 -24.02 -33.42
CA LEU A 270 28.70 -22.96 -32.70
C LEU A 270 27.28 -22.78 -33.26
N ARG A 271 26.27 -22.84 -32.39
CA ARG A 271 24.88 -22.54 -32.74
C ARG A 271 24.63 -21.05 -32.53
N MET A 272 24.84 -20.26 -33.59
CA MET A 272 24.75 -18.79 -33.52
C MET A 272 23.38 -18.28 -33.06
N SER A 273 22.31 -19.02 -33.35
CA SER A 273 20.95 -18.76 -32.86
C SER A 273 20.77 -18.85 -31.33
N SER A 274 21.77 -19.35 -30.62
CA SER A 274 21.76 -19.52 -29.16
C SER A 274 22.70 -18.57 -28.43
N MET A 275 23.42 -17.70 -29.17
CA MET A 275 24.32 -16.71 -28.56
C MET A 275 23.49 -15.64 -27.85
N ARG A 276 23.84 -15.37 -26.59
CA ARG A 276 23.25 -14.30 -25.78
C ARG A 276 24.36 -13.36 -25.32
N ASP A 277 24.16 -12.06 -25.53
CA ASP A 277 24.96 -11.02 -24.89
C ASP A 277 24.42 -10.82 -23.46
N ILE A 278 25.32 -10.87 -22.49
CA ILE A 278 25.05 -10.79 -21.05
C ILE A 278 25.88 -9.65 -20.45
N SER A 279 26.63 -8.89 -21.26
CA SER A 279 27.23 -7.64 -20.80
C SER A 279 26.12 -6.76 -20.22
N GLN A 280 26.39 -6.22 -19.03
CA GLN A 280 25.39 -5.46 -18.28
C GLN A 280 24.79 -4.38 -19.19
N THR A 281 23.46 -4.41 -19.39
CA THR A 281 22.72 -3.21 -19.76
C THR A 281 22.92 -2.24 -18.61
N GLU A 282 23.85 -1.30 -18.80
CA GLU A 282 23.95 -0.11 -17.97
C GLU A 282 22.55 0.47 -17.83
N THR A 283 22.19 0.69 -16.59
CA THR A 283 20.99 1.38 -16.16
C THR A 283 21.12 2.80 -16.71
N GLU A 284 20.25 3.19 -17.64
CA GLU A 284 20.10 4.60 -18.02
C GLU A 284 19.70 5.40 -16.77
N GLU A 285 20.53 6.38 -16.39
CA GLU A 285 20.22 7.44 -15.42
C GLU A 285 19.08 8.35 -15.91
#